data_AF-A0A519YA84-F1
#
_entry.id   AF-A0A519YA84-F1
#
_cell.length_a   1.000
_cell.length_b   1.000
_cell.length_c   1.000
_cell.angle_alpha   90.00
_cell.angle_beta   90.00
_cell.angle_gamma   90.00
#
_symmetry.space_group_name_H-M   'P 1'
#
loop_
_entity.id
_entity.type
_entity.pdbx_description
1 polymer ?
#
loop_
_entity_poly.entity_id
_entity_poly.type
_entity_poly.pdbx_seq_one_letter_code
_entity_poly.pdbx_strand_id
1 'polypeptide(L)'
;MKKGYIILLFMLAGFAAQAQQGFGTSNPAPSSVIDMVANNKGVLLPRVALTSTTVAAPVTAPANALTVFNTANTGDVTPGFYYWNQDAVTPANSKWVKLATSNDLLEPWQIAGTATQAASNTQSIYQNANVGIGDFAVTSLSERLDIGSGNVRIRDINLNTGSATDKLVVADPNGVLKTVDASPFNIINYSFSEQQTGRKWIDGSAVYEITGKFYASTDFTAINVQTLIPNFDASKAQFLEVRLIQYNNEGSRITTSVQSFNAATGVMIFGTQGSLGVSHLAGEYFLIVEYVKRQGTDPTVEN
;
A
#
# COMPACT_ATOMS: atom_id res chain seq x y z
N MET A 1 11.75 -92.70 -40.48
CA MET A 1 12.20 -91.30 -40.58
C MET A 1 11.14 -90.24 -40.21
N LYS A 2 9.84 -90.56 -39.97
CA LYS A 2 8.79 -89.53 -39.79
C LYS A 2 8.50 -89.06 -38.33
N LYS A 3 9.04 -89.73 -37.30
CA LYS A 3 8.73 -89.43 -35.89
C LYS A 3 9.61 -88.32 -35.26
N GLY A 4 10.78 -88.04 -35.83
CA GLY A 4 11.69 -86.99 -35.33
C GLY A 4 11.24 -85.56 -35.64
N TYR A 5 10.51 -85.36 -36.75
CA TYR A 5 10.07 -84.03 -37.18
C TYR A 5 8.98 -83.42 -36.28
N ILE A 6 8.15 -84.24 -35.61
CA ILE A 6 7.12 -83.77 -34.67
C ILE A 6 7.76 -83.20 -33.40
N ILE A 7 8.83 -83.83 -32.90
CA ILE A 7 9.56 -83.35 -31.71
C ILE A 7 10.28 -82.04 -32.04
N LEU A 8 10.86 -81.94 -33.23
CA LEU A 8 11.53 -80.72 -33.69
C LEU A 8 10.53 -79.55 -33.88
N LEU A 9 9.32 -79.83 -34.38
CA LEU A 9 8.26 -78.84 -34.53
C LEU A 9 7.76 -78.33 -33.17
N PHE A 10 7.66 -79.20 -32.16
CA PHE A 10 7.30 -78.81 -30.79
C PHE A 10 8.40 -78.00 -30.09
N MET A 11 9.68 -78.25 -30.39
CA MET A 11 10.80 -77.48 -29.84
C MET A 11 10.97 -76.10 -30.49
N LEU A 12 10.58 -75.93 -31.76
CA LEU A 12 10.63 -74.62 -32.45
C LEU A 12 9.42 -73.72 -32.14
N ALA A 13 8.30 -74.27 -31.64
CA ALA A 13 7.09 -73.50 -31.34
C ALA A 13 7.14 -72.72 -30.00
N GLY A 14 8.25 -72.81 -29.25
CA GLY A 14 8.30 -72.48 -27.83
C GLY A 14 9.11 -71.26 -27.42
N PHE A 15 9.20 -70.17 -28.20
CA PHE A 15 9.92 -68.96 -27.74
C PHE A 15 9.25 -67.65 -28.15
N ALA A 16 8.12 -67.35 -27.49
CA ALA A 16 7.61 -65.99 -27.36
C ALA A 16 7.13 -65.74 -25.92
N ALA A 17 7.97 -66.07 -24.93
CA ALA A 17 7.70 -65.69 -23.54
C ALA A 17 8.09 -64.22 -23.37
N GLN A 18 7.11 -63.33 -23.29
CA GLN A 18 7.31 -61.95 -22.87
C GLN A 18 7.66 -61.98 -21.36
N ALA A 19 8.93 -61.76 -21.02
CA ALA A 19 9.41 -61.76 -19.65
C ALA A 19 9.20 -60.40 -18.98
N GLN A 20 7.94 -60.05 -18.71
CA GLN A 20 7.65 -58.98 -17.75
C GLN A 20 7.95 -59.50 -16.34
N GLN A 21 8.90 -58.86 -15.66
CA GLN A 21 9.31 -59.28 -14.32
C GLN A 21 8.38 -58.65 -13.28
N GLY A 22 7.34 -59.37 -12.92
CA GLY A 22 6.58 -59.10 -11.70
C GLY A 22 7.39 -59.54 -10.48
N PHE A 23 7.41 -58.71 -9.44
CA PHE A 23 7.89 -59.06 -8.12
C PHE A 23 6.70 -59.03 -7.16
N GLY A 24 6.35 -60.20 -6.60
CA GLY A 24 5.16 -60.33 -5.75
C GLY A 24 3.82 -60.35 -6.50
N THR A 25 3.83 -60.36 -7.84
CA THR A 25 2.65 -60.57 -8.70
C THR A 25 3.00 -61.48 -9.88
N SER A 26 2.08 -62.37 -10.26
CA SER A 26 2.16 -63.19 -11.47
C SER A 26 1.46 -62.56 -12.68
N ASN A 27 0.79 -61.43 -12.47
CA ASN A 27 0.10 -60.66 -13.51
C ASN A 27 0.52 -59.19 -13.44
N PRO A 28 1.79 -58.87 -13.78
CA PRO A 28 2.26 -57.50 -13.78
C PRO A 28 1.55 -56.67 -14.87
N ALA A 29 1.44 -55.37 -14.64
CA ALA A 29 0.81 -54.45 -15.59
C ALA A 29 1.55 -54.48 -16.94
N PRO A 30 0.85 -54.63 -18.10
CA PRO A 30 1.50 -54.74 -19.41
C PRO A 30 2.35 -53.53 -19.82
N SER A 31 2.08 -52.35 -19.23
CA SER A 31 2.83 -51.12 -19.47
C SER A 31 4.02 -50.93 -18.55
N SER A 32 4.38 -51.94 -17.74
CA SER A 32 5.47 -51.85 -16.76
C SER A 32 6.62 -52.79 -17.13
N VAL A 33 7.85 -52.27 -17.05
CA VAL A 33 9.06 -53.10 -17.14
C VAL A 33 9.31 -53.83 -15.82
N ILE A 34 8.94 -53.18 -14.70
CA ILE A 34 9.02 -53.72 -13.34
C ILE A 34 7.68 -53.39 -12.65
N ASP A 35 6.99 -54.42 -12.16
CA ASP A 35 5.81 -54.29 -11.32
C ASP A 35 6.08 -54.95 -9.96
N MET A 36 5.91 -54.21 -8.87
CA MET A 36 6.24 -54.65 -7.52
C MET A 36 5.01 -54.54 -6.64
N VAL A 37 4.46 -55.68 -6.22
CA VAL A 37 3.24 -55.75 -5.40
C VAL A 37 3.57 -56.37 -4.04
N ALA A 38 3.34 -55.60 -2.97
CA ALA A 38 3.44 -56.05 -1.59
C ALA A 38 2.57 -55.19 -0.67
N ASN A 39 2.00 -55.78 0.39
CA ASN A 39 1.13 -55.05 1.33
C ASN A 39 1.89 -54.28 2.41
N ASN A 40 3.14 -54.67 2.70
CA ASN A 40 3.93 -54.15 3.82
C ASN A 40 5.44 -54.07 3.51
N LYS A 41 5.81 -54.03 2.23
CA LYS A 41 7.19 -53.88 1.77
C LYS A 41 7.27 -52.74 0.75
N GLY A 42 8.44 -52.11 0.68
CA GLY A 42 8.74 -51.09 -0.31
C GLY A 42 10.02 -51.42 -1.06
N VAL A 43 10.49 -50.44 -1.84
CA VAL A 43 11.71 -50.56 -2.65
C VAL A 43 12.78 -49.66 -2.05
N LEU A 44 13.97 -50.23 -1.83
CA LEU A 44 15.16 -49.44 -1.55
C LEU A 44 15.84 -49.10 -2.87
N LEU A 45 15.72 -47.84 -3.27
CA LEU A 45 16.52 -47.29 -4.36
C LEU A 45 18.00 -47.14 -3.93
N PRO A 46 18.94 -47.08 -4.90
CA PRO A 46 20.35 -46.87 -4.60
C PRO A 46 20.57 -45.66 -3.69
N ARG A 47 21.31 -45.87 -2.61
CA ARG A 47 21.68 -44.81 -1.64
C ARG A 47 23.04 -44.26 -2.02
N VAL A 48 23.10 -42.98 -2.32
CA VAL A 48 24.33 -42.30 -2.77
C VAL A 48 24.59 -41.07 -1.91
N ALA A 49 25.85 -40.74 -1.67
CA ALA A 49 26.23 -39.50 -0.99
C ALA A 49 26.55 -38.44 -2.05
N LEU A 50 25.56 -37.59 -2.37
CA LEU A 50 25.75 -36.47 -3.28
C LEU A 50 26.54 -35.34 -2.57
N THR A 51 27.28 -34.55 -3.34
CA THR A 51 28.03 -33.40 -2.81
C THR A 51 27.40 -32.05 -3.18
N SER A 52 26.75 -31.97 -4.34
CA SER A 52 25.97 -30.82 -4.81
C SER A 52 25.00 -31.25 -5.90
N THR A 53 23.93 -30.48 -6.14
CA THR A 53 22.99 -30.77 -7.22
C THR A 53 23.61 -30.66 -8.61
N THR A 54 24.63 -29.83 -8.79
CA THR A 54 25.26 -29.57 -10.10
C THR A 54 26.40 -30.54 -10.43
N VAL A 55 26.73 -31.47 -9.53
CA VAL A 55 27.82 -32.44 -9.70
C VAL A 55 27.21 -33.84 -9.91
N ALA A 56 27.49 -34.46 -11.07
CA ALA A 56 26.99 -35.80 -11.39
C ALA A 56 27.54 -36.89 -10.46
N ALA A 57 28.81 -36.77 -10.05
CA ALA A 57 29.45 -37.68 -9.11
C ALA A 57 28.64 -37.79 -7.80
N PRO A 58 28.58 -38.97 -7.17
CA PRO A 58 29.37 -40.19 -7.41
C PRO A 58 28.83 -41.08 -8.54
N VAL A 59 27.73 -40.71 -9.19
CA VAL A 59 27.21 -41.48 -10.33
C VAL A 59 27.91 -41.00 -11.61
N THR A 60 28.66 -41.89 -12.26
CA THR A 60 29.30 -41.59 -13.54
C THR A 60 28.27 -41.65 -14.66
N ALA A 61 28.15 -40.58 -15.45
CA ALA A 61 27.23 -40.48 -16.58
C ALA A 61 25.79 -40.95 -16.26
N PRO A 62 25.13 -40.34 -15.26
CA PRO A 62 23.77 -40.72 -14.87
C PRO A 62 22.82 -40.59 -16.06
N ALA A 63 22.00 -41.61 -16.28
CA ALA A 63 20.95 -41.57 -17.30
C ALA A 63 19.87 -40.55 -16.91
N ASN A 64 19.20 -39.95 -17.90
CA ASN A 64 18.08 -39.06 -17.63
C ASN A 64 16.99 -39.79 -16.82
N ALA A 65 16.41 -39.10 -15.84
CA ALA A 65 15.44 -39.62 -14.88
C ALA A 65 15.96 -40.75 -13.95
N LEU A 66 17.27 -41.02 -13.92
CA LEU A 66 17.85 -41.93 -12.93
C LEU A 66 17.57 -41.42 -11.52
N THR A 67 16.89 -42.23 -10.70
CA THR A 67 16.46 -41.85 -9.35
C THR A 67 17.29 -42.56 -8.28
N VAL A 68 17.72 -41.80 -7.27
CA VAL A 68 18.54 -42.25 -6.15
C VAL A 68 18.04 -41.65 -4.84
N PHE A 69 18.39 -42.25 -3.72
CA PHE A 69 18.23 -41.64 -2.40
C PHE A 69 19.55 -41.01 -1.95
N ASN A 70 19.60 -39.68 -1.81
CA ASN A 70 20.75 -38.99 -1.25
C ASN A 70 20.81 -39.19 0.26
N THR A 71 21.99 -39.55 0.79
CA THR A 71 22.24 -39.70 2.23
C THR A 71 23.02 -38.55 2.84
N ALA A 72 23.60 -37.66 2.03
CA ALA A 72 24.44 -36.57 2.50
C ALA A 72 23.64 -35.31 2.83
N ASN A 73 24.16 -34.50 3.75
CA ASN A 73 23.71 -33.15 4.02
C ASN A 73 24.89 -32.19 3.82
N THR A 74 25.19 -31.89 2.56
CA THR A 74 26.41 -31.19 2.12
C THR A 74 26.06 -30.25 0.98
N GLY A 75 26.64 -29.04 0.94
CA GLY A 75 26.39 -28.08 -0.12
C GLY A 75 24.90 -27.69 -0.19
N ASP A 76 24.28 -27.87 -1.35
CA ASP A 76 22.86 -27.60 -1.61
C ASP A 76 21.99 -28.88 -1.61
N VAL A 77 22.54 -30.04 -1.22
CA VAL A 77 21.80 -31.29 -1.12
C VAL A 77 21.50 -31.66 0.33
N THR A 78 20.31 -32.19 0.56
CA THR A 78 19.85 -32.71 1.86
C THR A 78 19.37 -34.15 1.68
N PRO A 79 19.26 -34.97 2.74
CA PRO A 79 18.75 -36.33 2.60
C PRO A 79 17.36 -36.37 1.97
N GLY A 80 17.16 -37.24 0.98
CA GLY A 80 15.91 -37.31 0.22
C GLY A 80 16.07 -37.98 -1.14
N PHE A 81 14.97 -38.12 -1.89
CA PHE A 81 15.01 -38.66 -3.24
C PHE A 81 15.40 -37.59 -4.25
N TYR A 82 16.32 -37.93 -5.15
CA TYR A 82 16.77 -37.09 -6.25
C TYR A 82 16.68 -37.86 -7.56
N TYR A 83 16.38 -37.18 -8.65
CA TYR A 83 16.54 -37.72 -9.99
C TYR A 83 17.49 -36.86 -10.82
N TRP A 84 18.22 -37.49 -11.74
CA TRP A 84 19.06 -36.77 -12.67
C TRP A 84 18.21 -36.14 -13.77
N ASN A 85 18.26 -34.82 -13.88
CA ASN A 85 17.67 -34.07 -14.98
C ASN A 85 18.77 -33.76 -16.00
N GLN A 86 18.72 -34.43 -17.14
CA GLN A 86 19.62 -34.18 -18.24
C GLN A 86 19.08 -33.05 -19.13
N ASP A 87 19.81 -31.94 -19.21
CA ASP A 87 19.52 -30.89 -20.19
C ASP A 87 20.00 -31.37 -21.58
N ALA A 88 19.05 -31.60 -22.48
CA ALA A 88 19.32 -32.11 -23.83
C ALA A 88 20.01 -31.08 -24.75
N VAL A 89 19.89 -29.78 -24.45
CA VAL A 89 20.43 -28.68 -25.26
C VAL A 89 21.79 -28.25 -24.74
N THR A 90 21.92 -28.08 -23.42
CA THR A 90 23.14 -27.64 -22.75
C THR A 90 23.54 -28.63 -21.67
N PRO A 91 24.30 -29.70 -21.99
CA PRO A 91 24.61 -30.76 -21.03
C PRO A 91 25.24 -30.29 -19.72
N ALA A 92 25.96 -29.17 -19.73
CA ALA A 92 26.56 -28.54 -18.55
C ALA A 92 25.53 -28.03 -17.52
N ASN A 93 24.27 -27.82 -17.91
CA ASN A 93 23.18 -27.42 -17.02
C ASN A 93 22.45 -28.61 -16.37
N SER A 94 22.83 -29.84 -16.72
CA SER A 94 22.25 -31.05 -16.14
C SER A 94 22.53 -31.09 -14.64
N LYS A 95 21.54 -31.53 -13.86
CA LYS A 95 21.63 -31.48 -12.40
C LYS A 95 20.73 -32.51 -11.73
N TRP A 96 21.05 -32.83 -10.49
CA TRP A 96 20.15 -33.53 -9.58
C TRP A 96 19.01 -32.62 -9.16
N VAL A 97 17.78 -33.14 -9.24
CA VAL A 97 16.57 -32.44 -8.78
C VAL A 97 15.98 -33.24 -7.63
N LYS A 98 15.80 -32.57 -6.47
CA LYS A 98 15.15 -33.16 -5.30
C LYS A 98 13.66 -33.34 -5.58
N LEU A 99 13.11 -34.51 -5.26
CA LEU A 99 11.66 -34.69 -5.17
C LEU A 99 11.18 -34.00 -3.89
N ALA A 100 10.51 -32.86 -4.06
CA ALA A 100 10.08 -32.01 -2.95
C ALA A 100 9.11 -32.72 -2.00
N THR A 101 9.27 -32.47 -0.70
CA THR A 101 8.30 -32.79 0.35
C THR A 101 7.48 -31.54 0.70
N SER A 102 6.41 -31.68 1.49
CA SER A 102 5.64 -30.54 2.00
C SER A 102 6.50 -29.52 2.76
N ASN A 103 7.64 -29.95 3.31
CA ASN A 103 8.58 -29.09 4.04
C ASN A 103 9.56 -28.35 3.13
N ASP A 104 9.65 -28.73 1.84
CA ASP A 104 10.51 -28.06 0.85
C ASP A 104 9.76 -26.95 0.10
N LEU A 105 8.45 -26.81 0.33
CA LEU A 105 7.62 -25.72 -0.18
C LEU A 105 7.74 -24.51 0.74
N LEU A 106 8.78 -23.69 0.51
CA LEU A 106 8.96 -22.43 1.24
C LEU A 106 7.87 -21.44 0.79
N GLU A 107 6.88 -21.17 1.63
CA GLU A 107 6.11 -19.94 1.46
C GLU A 107 7.03 -18.75 1.74
N PRO A 108 6.97 -17.67 0.94
CA PRO A 108 7.93 -16.59 1.09
C PRO A 108 7.72 -15.82 2.42
N TRP A 109 6.60 -16.04 3.12
CA TRP A 109 6.17 -15.24 4.27
C TRP A 109 6.70 -15.76 5.61
N GLN A 110 7.11 -14.85 6.50
CA GLN A 110 7.58 -15.16 7.85
C GLN A 110 6.51 -14.85 8.90
N ILE A 111 6.52 -15.54 10.04
CA ILE A 111 5.62 -15.27 11.17
C ILE A 111 6.08 -13.99 11.88
N ALA A 112 5.18 -13.01 12.00
CA ALA A 112 5.45 -11.71 12.62
C ALA A 112 6.11 -11.84 14.00
N GLY A 113 7.20 -11.09 14.22
CA GLY A 113 7.99 -11.13 15.45
C GLY A 113 8.99 -12.30 15.53
N THR A 114 9.15 -13.10 14.47
CA THR A 114 10.08 -14.23 14.41
C THR A 114 10.79 -14.29 13.07
N ALA A 115 11.87 -15.10 12.95
CA ALA A 115 12.49 -15.42 11.67
C ALA A 115 11.92 -16.71 11.02
N THR A 116 10.93 -17.34 11.65
CA THR A 116 10.35 -18.62 11.22
C THR A 116 9.38 -18.41 10.07
N GLN A 117 9.37 -19.32 9.10
CA GLN A 117 8.42 -19.29 7.99
C GLN A 117 6.99 -19.61 8.44
N ALA A 118 6.01 -18.96 7.81
CA ALA A 118 4.61 -19.25 8.03
C ALA A 118 4.23 -20.59 7.41
N ALA A 119 3.35 -21.32 8.10
CA ALA A 119 2.80 -22.60 7.64
C ALA A 119 1.30 -22.52 7.31
N SER A 120 0.67 -21.36 7.55
CA SER A 120 -0.75 -21.11 7.26
C SER A 120 -1.01 -19.61 7.08
N ASN A 121 -1.98 -19.29 6.24
CA ASN A 121 -2.52 -17.94 6.02
C ASN A 121 -3.35 -17.37 7.18
N THR A 122 -3.56 -18.14 8.26
CA THR A 122 -4.23 -17.68 9.48
C THR A 122 -3.27 -17.03 10.48
N GLN A 123 -1.96 -17.17 10.24
CA GLN A 123 -0.93 -16.57 11.09
C GLN A 123 -0.72 -15.10 10.71
N SER A 124 -0.25 -14.30 11.67
CA SER A 124 0.27 -12.96 11.35
C SER A 124 1.57 -13.11 10.57
N ILE A 125 1.58 -12.66 9.32
CA ILE A 125 2.70 -12.88 8.39
C ILE A 125 3.32 -11.58 7.88
N TYR A 126 4.60 -11.61 7.49
CA TYR A 126 5.29 -10.47 6.89
C TYR A 126 6.34 -10.88 5.83
N GLN A 127 6.80 -9.88 5.05
CA GLN A 127 7.91 -9.97 4.09
C GLN A 127 8.98 -8.94 4.44
N ASN A 128 10.25 -9.32 4.28
CA ASN A 128 11.36 -8.36 4.35
C ASN A 128 11.58 -7.59 3.04
N ALA A 129 11.18 -8.18 1.92
CA ALA A 129 11.28 -7.58 0.59
C ALA A 129 9.98 -6.84 0.21
N ASN A 130 10.01 -6.18 -0.93
CA ASN A 130 8.84 -5.51 -1.51
C ASN A 130 7.86 -6.56 -2.06
N VAL A 131 6.56 -6.28 -1.95
CA VAL A 131 5.46 -7.11 -2.45
C VAL A 131 4.82 -6.41 -3.63
N GLY A 132 4.81 -7.08 -4.79
CA GLY A 132 4.25 -6.54 -6.03
C GLY A 132 2.93 -7.23 -6.34
N ILE A 133 1.92 -6.46 -6.74
CA ILE A 133 0.66 -6.98 -7.28
C ILE A 133 0.48 -6.46 -8.70
N GLY A 134 0.47 -7.35 -9.69
CA GLY A 134 0.40 -7.00 -11.11
C GLY A 134 1.62 -7.48 -11.89
N ASP A 135 1.80 -6.96 -13.11
CA ASP A 135 2.93 -7.27 -13.98
C ASP A 135 4.10 -6.32 -13.71
N PHE A 136 5.25 -6.90 -13.33
CA PHE A 136 6.51 -6.19 -13.06
C PHE A 136 7.66 -6.74 -13.94
N ALA A 137 7.37 -7.36 -15.09
CA ALA A 137 8.37 -8.04 -15.92
C ALA A 137 9.55 -7.15 -16.35
N VAL A 138 9.37 -5.83 -16.39
CA VAL A 138 10.37 -4.85 -16.83
C VAL A 138 10.62 -3.71 -15.84
N THR A 139 10.06 -3.79 -14.63
CA THR A 139 10.15 -2.73 -13.60
C THR A 139 10.44 -3.33 -12.23
N SER A 140 11.41 -2.78 -11.50
CA SER A 140 11.66 -3.15 -10.10
C SER A 140 10.64 -2.49 -9.17
N LEU A 141 10.21 -3.21 -8.14
CA LEU A 141 9.33 -2.66 -7.10
C LEU A 141 10.06 -1.54 -6.37
N SER A 142 9.45 -0.37 -6.33
CA SER A 142 10.03 0.83 -5.71
C SER A 142 9.60 0.99 -4.25
N GLU A 143 8.42 0.48 -3.91
CA GLU A 143 7.82 0.59 -2.57
C GLU A 143 7.55 -0.79 -1.95
N ARG A 144 7.35 -0.83 -0.62
CA ARG A 144 7.10 -2.07 0.14
C ARG A 144 5.87 -2.85 -0.35
N LEU A 145 4.85 -2.13 -0.80
CA LEU A 145 3.71 -2.66 -1.53
C LEU A 145 3.56 -1.82 -2.80
N ASP A 146 3.67 -2.47 -3.95
CA ASP A 146 3.68 -1.81 -5.26
C ASP A 146 2.62 -2.45 -6.17
N ILE A 147 1.83 -1.63 -6.87
CA ILE A 147 0.76 -2.07 -7.77
C ILE A 147 1.15 -1.69 -9.20
N GLY A 148 1.65 -2.65 -9.97
CA GLY A 148 2.25 -2.38 -11.29
C GLY A 148 1.21 -2.00 -12.35
N SER A 149 -0.02 -2.48 -12.20
CA SER A 149 -1.14 -2.11 -13.06
C SER A 149 -2.48 -2.30 -12.35
N GLY A 150 -3.50 -1.58 -12.83
CA GLY A 150 -4.85 -1.62 -12.25
C GLY A 150 -5.05 -0.62 -11.09
N ASN A 151 -6.16 -0.79 -10.38
CA ASN A 151 -6.56 0.11 -9.30
C ASN A 151 -6.63 -0.65 -7.97
N VAL A 152 -6.33 0.04 -6.87
CA VAL A 152 -6.63 -0.47 -5.53
C VAL A 152 -8.09 -0.20 -5.20
N ARG A 153 -8.86 -1.24 -4.89
CA ARG A 153 -10.21 -1.11 -4.32
C ARG A 153 -10.20 -1.55 -2.87
N ILE A 154 -10.50 -0.62 -1.97
CA ILE A 154 -10.85 -0.91 -0.58
C ILE A 154 -12.37 -0.91 -0.51
N ARG A 155 -12.98 -2.07 -0.19
CA ARG A 155 -14.44 -2.20 -0.21
C ARG A 155 -15.09 -1.45 0.95
N ASP A 156 -14.49 -1.57 2.12
CA ASP A 156 -14.97 -0.94 3.34
C ASP A 156 -13.88 -0.03 3.91
N ILE A 157 -14.19 1.27 3.92
CA ILE A 157 -13.43 2.26 4.69
C ILE A 157 -14.33 2.59 5.87
N ASN A 158 -13.87 2.27 7.08
CA ASN A 158 -14.67 2.48 8.29
C ASN A 158 -14.88 3.98 8.57
N LEU A 159 -15.98 4.31 9.25
CA LEU A 159 -16.34 5.69 9.60
C LEU A 159 -15.79 6.12 10.97
N ASN A 160 -14.65 5.55 11.39
CA ASN A 160 -14.03 5.95 12.64
C ASN A 160 -13.57 7.41 12.52
N THR A 161 -13.91 8.24 13.51
CA THR A 161 -13.45 9.63 13.53
C THR A 161 -11.95 9.66 13.79
N GLY A 162 -11.19 10.31 12.91
CA GLY A 162 -9.75 10.48 13.07
C GLY A 162 -9.37 11.43 14.21
N SER A 163 -8.16 11.28 14.71
CA SER A 163 -7.51 12.17 15.69
C SER A 163 -6.78 13.32 15.00
N ALA A 164 -6.46 14.39 15.74
CA ALA A 164 -5.59 15.46 15.27
C ALA A 164 -4.15 14.98 14.96
N THR A 165 -3.75 13.82 15.49
CA THR A 165 -2.45 13.18 15.19
C THR A 165 -2.45 12.39 13.89
N ASP A 166 -3.62 12.12 13.33
CA ASP A 166 -3.73 11.33 12.11
C ASP A 166 -3.18 12.12 10.93
N LYS A 167 -2.71 11.39 9.92
CA LYS A 167 -2.20 12.00 8.69
C LYS A 167 -3.23 11.90 7.60
N LEU A 168 -3.34 12.97 6.82
CA LEU A 168 -4.03 12.92 5.55
C LEU A 168 -3.12 12.28 4.52
N VAL A 169 -3.65 11.32 3.76
CA VAL A 169 -2.93 10.67 2.67
C VAL A 169 -3.15 11.46 1.37
N VAL A 170 -2.06 11.74 0.67
CA VAL A 170 -2.03 12.33 -0.67
C VAL A 170 -1.19 11.43 -1.59
N ALA A 171 -1.26 11.63 -2.90
CA ALA A 171 -0.43 10.90 -3.85
C ALA A 171 0.31 11.88 -4.77
N ASP A 172 1.50 11.51 -5.22
CA ASP A 172 2.20 12.26 -6.27
C ASP A 172 1.79 11.82 -7.68
N PRO A 173 2.29 12.46 -8.76
CA PRO A 173 1.90 12.11 -10.13
C PRO A 173 2.26 10.67 -10.54
N ASN A 174 3.17 10.01 -9.82
CA ASN A 174 3.55 8.62 -10.05
C ASN A 174 2.73 7.65 -9.17
N GLY A 175 1.78 8.15 -8.38
CA GLY A 175 0.93 7.35 -7.50
C GLY A 175 1.55 6.98 -6.16
N VAL A 176 2.73 7.53 -5.82
CA VAL A 176 3.37 7.25 -4.51
C VAL A 176 2.60 8.00 -3.43
N LEU A 177 2.08 7.24 -2.46
CA LEU A 177 1.33 7.79 -1.33
C LEU A 177 2.27 8.51 -0.35
N LYS A 178 1.86 9.69 0.08
CA LYS A 178 2.55 10.55 1.04
C LYS A 178 1.57 11.00 2.10
N THR A 179 2.11 11.48 3.22
CA THR A 179 1.29 11.98 4.33
C THR A 179 1.53 13.47 4.55
N VAL A 180 0.46 14.20 4.83
CA VAL A 180 0.52 15.57 5.37
C VAL A 180 -0.17 15.61 6.73
N ASP A 181 0.21 16.57 7.56
CA ASP A 181 -0.44 16.77 8.85
C ASP A 181 -1.92 17.17 8.65
N ALA A 182 -2.84 16.59 9.43
CA ALA A 182 -4.27 16.91 9.37
C ALA A 182 -4.63 18.21 10.12
N SER A 183 -3.70 18.75 10.93
CA SER A 183 -3.89 19.94 11.76
C SER A 183 -4.44 21.19 11.03
N PRO A 184 -4.01 21.56 9.80
CA PRO A 184 -4.47 22.80 9.18
C PRO A 184 -5.83 22.73 8.48
N PHE A 185 -6.48 21.55 8.41
CA PHE A 185 -7.72 21.39 7.62
C PHE A 185 -9.01 21.39 8.44
N ASN A 186 -8.97 21.47 9.78
CA ASN A 186 -10.16 21.33 10.63
C ASN A 186 -10.32 22.36 11.76
N ILE A 187 -9.58 23.48 11.76
CA ILE A 187 -9.75 24.53 12.79
C ILE A 187 -9.72 25.90 12.12
N ILE A 188 -10.82 26.67 12.27
CA ILE A 188 -10.82 28.11 11.97
C ILE A 188 -9.80 28.75 12.91
N ASN A 189 -8.69 29.21 12.37
CA ASN A 189 -7.62 29.79 13.16
C ASN A 189 -7.97 31.23 13.55
N TYR A 190 -8.44 31.43 14.77
CA TYR A 190 -8.78 32.74 15.35
C TYR A 190 -7.54 33.53 15.82
N SER A 191 -6.51 33.63 14.98
CA SER A 191 -5.21 34.24 15.31
C SER A 191 -4.97 35.62 14.69
N PHE A 192 -5.97 36.22 14.04
CA PHE A 192 -5.80 37.43 13.22
C PHE A 192 -4.74 37.27 12.11
N SER A 193 -4.51 36.03 11.66
CA SER A 193 -3.60 35.74 10.55
C SER A 193 -4.35 35.73 9.21
N GLU A 194 -3.77 36.37 8.19
CA GLU A 194 -4.29 36.40 6.81
C GLU A 194 -4.21 35.02 6.17
N GLN A 195 -5.33 34.57 5.58
CA GLN A 195 -5.45 33.28 4.90
C GLN A 195 -6.10 33.47 3.53
N GLN A 196 -5.62 32.76 2.52
CA GLN A 196 -6.28 32.76 1.21
C GLN A 196 -7.42 31.73 1.21
N THR A 197 -8.62 32.13 0.82
CA THR A 197 -9.82 31.27 0.85
C THR A 197 -9.90 30.28 -0.32
N GLY A 198 -9.03 30.42 -1.32
CA GLY A 198 -9.13 29.73 -2.61
C GLY A 198 -10.17 30.31 -3.56
N ARG A 199 -11.06 31.20 -3.11
CA ARG A 199 -12.05 31.89 -3.95
C ARG A 199 -11.41 33.05 -4.72
N LYS A 200 -12.04 33.43 -5.83
CA LYS A 200 -11.67 34.58 -6.67
C LYS A 200 -12.79 35.62 -6.66
N TRP A 201 -12.42 36.90 -6.65
CA TRP A 201 -13.34 38.01 -6.85
C TRP A 201 -13.67 38.15 -8.34
N ILE A 202 -14.64 39.02 -8.66
CA ILE A 202 -15.17 39.21 -10.02
C ILE A 202 -14.06 39.62 -11.01
N ASP A 203 -13.01 40.28 -10.54
CA ASP A 203 -11.83 40.70 -11.31
C ASP A 203 -10.70 39.64 -11.37
N GLY A 204 -10.90 38.45 -10.78
CA GLY A 204 -9.90 37.38 -10.68
C GLY A 204 -8.90 37.53 -9.53
N SER A 205 -8.99 38.59 -8.73
CA SER A 205 -8.18 38.79 -7.51
C SER A 205 -8.45 37.68 -6.50
N ALA A 206 -7.42 37.27 -5.75
CA ALA A 206 -7.59 36.29 -4.68
C ALA A 206 -8.39 36.90 -3.51
N VAL A 207 -9.32 36.12 -2.96
CA VAL A 207 -10.07 36.50 -1.75
C VAL A 207 -9.35 35.97 -0.52
N TYR A 208 -9.13 36.87 0.43
CA TYR A 208 -8.48 36.60 1.71
C TYR A 208 -9.52 36.64 2.85
N GLU A 209 -9.28 35.85 3.89
CA GLU A 209 -10.04 35.85 5.14
C GLU A 209 -9.08 36.07 6.32
N ILE A 210 -9.51 36.86 7.30
CA ILE A 210 -8.88 36.98 8.62
C ILE A 210 -9.94 36.69 9.68
N THR A 211 -9.68 35.68 10.49
CA THR A 211 -10.43 35.37 11.71
C THR A 211 -9.60 35.69 12.94
N GLY A 212 -10.18 36.38 13.91
CA GLY A 212 -9.52 36.60 15.19
C GLY A 212 -10.47 36.77 16.34
N LYS A 213 -9.95 36.52 17.54
CA LYS A 213 -10.67 36.62 18.80
C LYS A 213 -10.09 37.74 19.64
N PHE A 214 -10.93 38.61 20.19
CA PHE A 214 -10.52 39.65 21.12
C PHE A 214 -11.53 39.82 22.26
N TYR A 215 -11.09 40.49 23.33
CA TYR A 215 -11.92 40.79 24.48
C TYR A 215 -12.04 42.31 24.63
N ALA A 216 -13.28 42.82 24.65
CA ALA A 216 -13.57 44.21 24.96
C ALA A 216 -13.79 44.37 26.46
N SER A 217 -12.93 45.14 27.14
CA SER A 217 -13.02 45.37 28.59
C SER A 217 -14.12 46.34 28.98
N THR A 218 -14.61 47.15 28.05
CA THR A 218 -15.71 48.09 28.21
C THR A 218 -16.61 48.04 26.99
N ASP A 219 -17.82 48.58 27.12
CA ASP A 219 -18.71 48.78 25.98
C ASP A 219 -18.03 49.67 24.93
N PHE A 220 -18.26 49.38 23.65
CA PHE A 220 -17.62 50.09 22.54
C PHE A 220 -18.60 50.32 21.39
N THR A 221 -18.32 51.31 20.56
CA THR A 221 -19.16 51.65 19.39
C THR A 221 -18.48 51.32 18.06
N ALA A 222 -17.15 51.20 18.07
CA ALA A 222 -16.34 50.98 16.89
C ALA A 222 -15.15 50.08 17.19
N ILE A 223 -14.66 49.39 16.16
CA ILE A 223 -13.41 48.63 16.19
C ILE A 223 -12.44 49.29 15.22
N ASN A 224 -11.18 49.46 15.63
CA ASN A 224 -10.13 49.83 14.70
C ASN A 224 -9.43 48.57 14.19
N VAL A 225 -9.73 48.16 12.95
CA VAL A 225 -9.14 46.95 12.34
C VAL A 225 -7.67 47.12 11.99
N GLN A 226 -7.21 48.35 11.76
CA GLN A 226 -5.81 48.68 11.50
C GLN A 226 -4.92 48.41 12.73
N THR A 227 -5.45 48.62 13.94
CA THR A 227 -4.71 48.36 15.18
C THR A 227 -5.02 47.00 15.79
N LEU A 228 -6.22 46.47 15.55
CA LEU A 228 -6.61 45.15 16.08
C LEU A 228 -5.93 44.00 15.34
N ILE A 229 -5.78 44.11 14.02
CA ILE A 229 -5.18 43.06 13.18
C ILE A 229 -3.70 43.38 12.96
N PRO A 230 -2.76 42.52 13.42
CA PRO A 230 -1.34 42.77 13.24
C PRO A 230 -0.93 42.87 11.76
N ASN A 231 -0.15 43.90 11.41
CA ASN A 231 0.37 44.14 10.06
C ASN A 231 -0.69 44.30 8.95
N PHE A 232 -1.95 44.53 9.32
CA PHE A 232 -3.00 44.79 8.36
C PHE A 232 -2.91 46.22 7.81
N ASP A 233 -3.23 46.43 6.54
CA ASP A 233 -3.29 47.76 5.92
C ASP A 233 -4.69 47.96 5.32
N ALA A 234 -5.56 48.59 6.10
CA ALA A 234 -6.97 48.77 5.77
C ALA A 234 -7.16 49.66 4.52
N SER A 235 -6.19 50.51 4.18
CA SER A 235 -6.23 51.35 2.99
C SER A 235 -6.07 50.56 1.69
N LYS A 236 -5.41 49.39 1.78
CA LYS A 236 -5.18 48.45 0.67
C LYS A 236 -6.16 47.29 0.66
N ALA A 237 -7.21 47.31 1.48
CA ALA A 237 -8.23 46.28 1.52
C ALA A 237 -9.55 46.79 0.94
N GLN A 238 -10.16 45.98 0.08
CA GLN A 238 -11.57 46.12 -0.26
C GLN A 238 -12.33 45.00 0.45
N PHE A 239 -13.07 45.34 1.50
CA PHE A 239 -13.87 44.38 2.24
C PHE A 239 -15.02 43.86 1.40
N LEU A 240 -15.23 42.55 1.46
CA LEU A 240 -16.34 41.84 0.84
C LEU A 240 -17.41 41.53 1.89
N GLU A 241 -16.99 40.98 3.02
CA GLU A 241 -17.86 40.66 4.14
C GLU A 241 -17.11 40.88 5.46
N VAL A 242 -17.79 41.46 6.44
CA VAL A 242 -17.27 41.56 7.81
C VAL A 242 -18.34 41.11 8.78
N ARG A 243 -17.98 40.17 9.65
CA ARG A 243 -18.84 39.67 10.71
C ARG A 243 -18.18 39.94 12.05
N LEU A 244 -18.91 40.63 12.92
CA LEU A 244 -18.57 40.74 14.33
C LEU A 244 -19.52 39.83 15.10
N ILE A 245 -18.97 38.89 15.84
CA ILE A 245 -19.75 37.87 16.56
C ILE A 245 -19.44 38.00 18.04
N GLN A 246 -20.41 38.41 18.84
CA GLN A 246 -20.28 38.36 20.29
C GLN A 246 -20.48 36.91 20.76
N TYR A 247 -19.60 36.46 21.64
CA TYR A 247 -19.77 35.21 22.37
C TYR A 247 -19.97 35.53 23.85
N ASN A 248 -21.18 35.25 24.35
CA ASN A 248 -21.53 35.47 25.74
C ASN A 248 -22.22 34.23 26.34
N ASN A 249 -22.55 34.29 27.63
CA ASN A 249 -23.19 33.20 28.36
C ASN A 249 -24.61 32.84 27.84
N GLU A 250 -25.18 33.66 26.95
CA GLU A 250 -26.49 33.45 26.32
C GLU A 250 -26.39 32.85 24.91
N GLY A 251 -25.17 32.61 24.40
CA GLY A 251 -24.90 32.05 23.08
C GLY A 251 -24.15 33.00 22.14
N SER A 252 -24.02 32.60 20.88
CA SER A 252 -23.37 33.40 19.85
C SER A 252 -24.37 34.38 19.21
N ARG A 253 -24.03 35.67 19.21
CA ARG A 253 -24.80 36.71 18.55
C ARG A 253 -23.98 37.33 17.43
N ILE A 254 -24.51 37.35 16.21
CA ILE A 254 -23.91 38.11 15.12
C ILE A 254 -24.38 39.55 15.26
N THR A 255 -23.43 40.45 15.50
CA THR A 255 -23.67 41.88 15.46
C THR A 255 -23.86 42.31 14.00
N THR A 256 -24.84 43.20 13.80
CA THR A 256 -25.30 43.74 12.51
C THR A 256 -24.19 44.30 11.62
N SER A 257 -24.52 44.46 10.34
CA SER A 257 -23.70 45.00 9.24
C SER A 257 -22.80 46.19 9.62
N VAL A 258 -21.70 46.33 8.87
CA VAL A 258 -20.85 47.52 8.90
C VAL A 258 -21.68 48.74 8.47
N GLN A 259 -21.88 49.69 9.38
CA GLN A 259 -22.57 50.95 9.09
C GLN A 259 -21.66 51.94 8.37
N SER A 260 -20.41 52.04 8.84
CA SER A 260 -19.41 52.93 8.27
C SER A 260 -18.02 52.37 8.46
N PHE A 261 -17.15 52.68 7.51
CA PHE A 261 -15.75 52.31 7.53
C PHE A 261 -14.91 53.48 7.03
N ASN A 262 -13.89 53.87 7.80
CA ASN A 262 -12.92 54.88 7.40
C ASN A 262 -11.61 54.20 7.00
N ALA A 263 -11.34 54.15 5.69
CA ALA A 263 -10.17 53.48 5.12
C ALA A 263 -8.82 54.08 5.53
N ALA A 264 -8.78 55.36 5.89
CA ALA A 264 -7.54 56.02 6.32
C ALA A 264 -7.16 55.67 7.77
N THR A 265 -8.15 55.43 8.63
CA THR A 265 -7.93 55.19 10.07
C THR A 265 -8.15 53.73 10.47
N GLY A 266 -8.79 52.92 9.63
CA GLY A 266 -9.18 51.54 9.94
C GLY A 266 -10.38 51.43 10.88
N VAL A 267 -11.06 52.53 11.22
CA VAL A 267 -12.19 52.52 12.15
C VAL A 267 -13.45 52.01 11.45
N MET A 268 -14.10 51.03 12.06
CA MET A 268 -15.32 50.39 11.59
C MET A 268 -16.40 50.46 12.66
N ILE A 269 -17.58 50.95 12.28
CA ILE A 269 -18.77 51.04 13.14
C ILE A 269 -19.74 49.96 12.71
N PHE A 270 -20.20 49.16 13.66
CA PHE A 270 -21.19 48.09 13.44
C PHE A 270 -22.53 48.51 14.01
N GLY A 271 -23.64 48.20 13.33
CA GLY A 271 -24.98 48.56 13.81
C GLY A 271 -26.10 48.55 12.78
N THR A 272 -27.28 49.06 13.18
CA THR A 272 -28.44 49.28 12.28
C THR A 272 -28.36 50.66 11.62
N GLN A 273 -28.32 50.72 10.29
CA GLN A 273 -28.17 51.98 9.54
C GLN A 273 -29.16 53.05 10.01
N GLY A 274 -28.67 54.25 10.33
CA GLY A 274 -29.49 55.37 10.81
C GLY A 274 -29.73 55.44 12.33
N SER A 275 -29.26 54.46 13.11
CA SER A 275 -29.26 54.54 14.58
C SER A 275 -27.96 55.18 15.08
N LEU A 276 -28.08 56.28 15.84
CA LEU A 276 -26.95 56.99 16.48
C LEU A 276 -26.40 56.28 17.73
N GLY A 277 -27.10 55.27 18.23
CA GLY A 277 -26.71 54.51 19.41
C GLY A 277 -26.44 53.06 19.04
N VAL A 278 -25.20 52.74 18.70
CA VAL A 278 -24.77 51.34 18.63
C VAL A 278 -23.64 51.13 19.60
N SER A 279 -24.00 50.57 20.74
CA SER A 279 -23.06 50.16 21.78
C SER A 279 -23.06 48.65 21.84
N HIS A 280 -21.87 48.07 21.69
CA HIS A 280 -21.59 46.65 21.86
C HIS A 280 -21.09 46.46 23.28
N LEU A 281 -21.71 45.54 24.02
CA LEU A 281 -21.37 45.29 25.42
C LEU A 281 -19.94 44.76 25.56
N ALA A 282 -19.29 45.03 26.69
CA ALA A 282 -18.04 44.37 27.06
C ALA A 282 -18.19 42.84 26.98
N GLY A 283 -17.14 42.14 26.54
CA GLY A 283 -17.15 40.69 26.39
C GLY A 283 -16.20 40.14 25.33
N GLU A 284 -16.32 38.85 25.05
CA GLU A 284 -15.54 38.16 24.02
C GLU A 284 -16.20 38.32 22.64
N TYR A 285 -15.38 38.64 21.64
CA TYR A 285 -15.80 38.83 20.26
C TYR A 285 -14.90 38.07 19.29
N PHE A 286 -15.52 37.55 18.24
CA PHE A 286 -14.85 37.06 17.05
C PHE A 286 -15.07 38.03 15.91
N LEU A 287 -13.99 38.42 15.24
CA LEU A 287 -14.02 39.20 14.02
C LEU A 287 -13.66 38.29 12.85
N ILE A 288 -14.50 38.29 11.82
CA ILE A 288 -14.25 37.62 10.54
C ILE A 288 -14.27 38.68 9.46
N VAL A 289 -13.19 38.77 8.69
CA VAL A 289 -13.00 39.77 7.63
C VAL A 289 -12.67 39.06 6.34
N GLU A 290 -13.56 39.08 5.36
CA GLU A 290 -13.28 38.68 3.98
C GLU A 290 -12.97 39.94 3.14
N TYR A 291 -11.89 39.92 2.37
CA TYR A 291 -11.48 41.07 1.54
C TYR A 291 -10.65 40.65 0.33
N VAL A 292 -10.50 41.58 -0.61
CA VAL A 292 -9.48 41.53 -1.67
C VAL A 292 -8.45 42.62 -1.46
N LYS A 293 -7.22 42.36 -1.90
CA LYS A 293 -6.15 43.37 -1.89
C LYS A 293 -6.37 44.34 -3.05
N ARG A 294 -6.50 45.64 -2.76
CA ARG A 294 -6.59 46.68 -3.79
C ARG A 294 -5.29 46.71 -4.58
N GLN A 295 -5.39 46.49 -5.89
CA GLN A 295 -4.30 46.73 -6.83
C GLN A 295 -4.13 48.25 -6.91
N GLY A 296 -2.99 48.77 -6.44
CA GLY A 296 -2.83 50.21 -6.23
C GLY A 296 -3.08 51.03 -7.49
N THR A 297 -4.12 51.86 -7.48
CA THR A 297 -4.12 53.20 -8.08
C THR A 297 -5.12 54.11 -7.32
N ASP A 298 -4.59 55.25 -6.87
CA ASP A 298 -5.19 56.57 -6.58
C ASP A 298 -6.59 56.68 -5.90
N PRO A 299 -6.70 57.30 -4.70
CA PRO A 299 -7.98 57.54 -4.00
C PRO A 299 -8.87 58.65 -4.60
N THR A 300 -8.72 59.03 -5.87
CA THR A 300 -9.39 60.21 -6.45
C THR A 300 -10.58 59.94 -7.38
N VAL A 301 -11.21 58.75 -7.32
CA VAL A 301 -12.46 58.53 -8.06
C VAL A 301 -13.53 57.93 -7.15
N GLU A 302 -14.32 58.80 -6.53
CA GLU A 302 -15.77 58.62 -6.37
C GLU A 302 -16.40 60.02 -6.16
N ASN A 303 -17.11 60.48 -7.20
CA ASN A 303 -18.15 61.52 -7.14
C ASN A 303 -19.50 60.84 -6.94
#